data_AF-A0A3M2LDR2-F1
#
_entry.id   AF-A0A3M2LDR2-F1
#
_cell.length_a   1.000
_cell.length_b   1.000
_cell.length_c   1.000
_cell.angle_alpha   90.00
_cell.angle_beta   90.00
_cell.angle_gamma   90.00
#
_symmetry.space_group_name_H-M   'P 1'
#
loop_
_entity.id
_entity.type
_entity.pdbx_description
1 polymer ?
#
loop_
_entity_poly.entity_id
_entity_poly.type
_entity_poly.pdbx_seq_one_letter_code
_entity_poly.pdbx_strand_id
1 'polypeptide(L)'
;MTTTVDPKIYSTAANDLQNLFHSIWNLPDVNNALTHREIGFVGDYPAVDTWATALQARLQETWNVFVWFLDGFTPLCNGIATAGYNWDEAEYKAAVATAQAQKTTTQKTEPQKPQKYDLEACDLEDVTRTSKPGDGLHTTLAGLTDAIGQKVPNGDLKKLKELADAWQGLITSGALSGAGNEIRRIAKTFSGIQDAPDQPGMQDLLKKLAAGADAVVAAGKVVQTAASAHHDALDALRKSIVQQAPTLLTGLIGTPTTDDTSITFPAPATASTKSAADQKSEITKAGQSIGTSITSSSLVAKVLAHPPTAVADIDKTTKALSDIGPSIELAGPPDLTKQTSEPPKKAPGDQVPLKTDPAAATAPDVDKTDSEKGWNVTAQAADNPPGYPDLPPGTERDENWKKYLNGTNADGSTRPAGETPTSYPNPNAVNDPGLKVIGTAQTQQGTRYTWGGGSPKGTSQGQTDNGGDADKYHDVKYNGFDCSGLTEYSYAQGTGDQNFPKGSGQQYQYLMNNGGTIVAQQQTQGTPLNTSTMQPGDIIYYGPQGSQHVAMYMGNGVTVETNQSGTPAHSQPADLNPSSSKDWPVTVVRPAYK
;
A
#
# COMPACT_ATOMS: atom_id res chain seq x y z
N MET A 1 -5.01 23.71 35.44
CA MET A 1 -5.81 22.48 35.56
C MET A 1 -4.82 21.33 35.62
N THR A 2 -4.93 20.46 36.61
CA THR A 2 -4.08 19.26 36.73
C THR A 2 -4.71 18.16 35.88
N THR A 3 -4.26 18.01 34.64
CA THR A 3 -4.64 16.90 33.76
C THR A 3 -4.32 15.59 34.46
N THR A 4 -5.34 14.80 34.82
CA THR A 4 -5.18 13.47 35.42
C THR A 4 -5.53 12.45 34.33
N VAL A 5 -4.55 11.69 33.88
CA VAL A 5 -4.71 10.65 32.88
C VAL A 5 -4.54 9.30 33.56
N ASP A 6 -5.34 8.30 33.21
CA ASP A 6 -5.09 6.91 33.61
C ASP A 6 -4.42 6.18 32.43
N PRO A 7 -3.10 5.90 32.49
CA PRO A 7 -2.37 5.22 31.42
C PRO A 7 -2.92 3.82 31.09
N LYS A 8 -3.69 3.19 31.99
CA LYS A 8 -4.36 1.91 31.72
C LYS A 8 -5.40 1.98 30.61
N ILE A 9 -5.97 3.17 30.35
CA ILE A 9 -6.92 3.37 29.25
C ILE A 9 -6.25 3.07 27.90
N TYR A 10 -4.99 3.49 27.75
CA TYR A 10 -4.21 3.31 26.52
C TYR A 10 -3.82 1.84 26.31
N SER A 11 -3.25 1.19 27.33
CA SER A 11 -2.85 -0.22 27.21
C SER A 11 -4.06 -1.15 26.99
N THR A 12 -5.20 -0.87 27.62
CA THR A 12 -6.46 -1.60 27.36
C THR A 12 -6.94 -1.40 25.93
N ALA A 13 -6.92 -0.15 25.43
CA ALA A 13 -7.34 0.16 24.06
C ALA A 13 -6.44 -0.53 22.99
N ALA A 14 -5.13 -0.56 23.18
CA ALA A 14 -4.20 -1.23 22.28
C ALA A 14 -4.42 -2.76 22.25
N ASN A 15 -4.62 -3.38 23.42
CA ASN A 15 -4.93 -4.81 23.51
C ASN A 15 -6.29 -5.15 22.87
N ASP A 16 -7.31 -4.32 23.09
CA ASP A 16 -8.64 -4.53 22.50
C ASP A 16 -8.58 -4.44 20.96
N LEU A 17 -7.82 -3.49 20.40
CA LEU A 17 -7.59 -3.39 18.96
C LEU A 17 -6.80 -4.58 18.40
N GLN A 18 -5.74 -5.03 19.09
CA GLN A 18 -4.97 -6.21 18.70
C GLN A 18 -5.86 -7.47 18.64
N ASN A 19 -6.68 -7.68 19.67
CA ASN A 19 -7.59 -8.82 19.73
C ASN A 19 -8.64 -8.76 18.61
N LEU A 20 -9.12 -7.56 18.30
CA LEU A 20 -10.03 -7.35 17.18
C LEU A 20 -9.36 -7.67 15.84
N PHE A 21 -8.13 -7.19 15.61
CA PHE A 21 -7.36 -7.53 14.41
C PHE A 21 -7.24 -9.04 14.25
N HIS A 22 -6.75 -9.76 15.27
CA HIS A 22 -6.60 -11.21 15.20
C HIS A 22 -7.93 -11.95 14.97
N SER A 23 -9.04 -11.42 15.52
CA SER A 23 -10.37 -12.01 15.34
C SER A 23 -10.88 -11.85 13.91
N ILE A 24 -10.47 -10.79 13.20
CA ILE A 24 -10.81 -10.54 11.80
C ILE A 24 -9.85 -11.30 10.88
N TRP A 25 -8.54 -11.18 11.12
CA TRP A 25 -7.48 -11.75 10.30
C TRP A 25 -7.56 -13.27 10.19
N ASN A 26 -7.90 -13.95 11.29
CA ASN A 26 -8.00 -15.41 11.32
C ASN A 26 -9.34 -15.96 10.78
N LEU A 27 -10.20 -15.12 10.20
CA LEU A 27 -11.43 -15.60 9.58
C LEU A 27 -11.07 -16.40 8.31
N PRO A 28 -11.60 -17.64 8.16
CA PRO A 28 -11.25 -18.51 7.03
C PRO A 28 -11.66 -17.92 5.67
N ASP A 29 -12.68 -17.04 5.68
CA ASP A 29 -13.23 -16.44 4.48
C ASP A 29 -12.48 -15.19 4.00
N VAL A 30 -11.52 -14.65 4.77
CA VAL A 30 -10.72 -13.48 4.37
C VAL A 30 -9.97 -13.77 3.07
N ASN A 31 -9.25 -14.89 3.00
CA ASN A 31 -8.51 -15.27 1.80
C ASN A 31 -9.46 -15.59 0.64
N ASN A 32 -10.60 -16.23 0.88
CA ASN A 32 -11.56 -16.57 -0.17
C ASN A 32 -12.28 -15.33 -0.74
N ALA A 33 -12.58 -14.34 0.10
CA ALA A 33 -13.22 -13.10 -0.31
C ALA A 33 -12.26 -12.20 -1.12
N LEU A 34 -10.98 -12.20 -0.77
CA LEU A 34 -9.96 -11.34 -1.37
C LEU A 34 -9.29 -11.94 -2.62
N THR A 35 -9.38 -13.25 -2.83
CA THR A 35 -8.80 -13.93 -4.01
C THR A 35 -9.61 -13.78 -5.30
N HIS A 36 -10.88 -13.37 -5.24
CA HIS A 36 -11.72 -13.19 -6.42
C HIS A 36 -11.56 -11.78 -7.02
N ARG A 37 -10.38 -11.48 -7.56
CA ARG A 37 -10.06 -10.15 -8.15
C ARG A 37 -10.49 -9.98 -9.61
N GLU A 38 -10.78 -11.06 -10.32
CA GLU A 38 -11.25 -11.04 -11.72
C GLU A 38 -12.62 -11.70 -11.88
N ILE A 39 -13.47 -11.08 -12.68
CA ILE A 39 -14.88 -11.48 -12.85
C ILE A 39 -15.17 -12.31 -14.11
N GLY A 40 -14.18 -12.76 -14.87
CA GLY A 40 -14.45 -13.40 -16.17
C GLY A 40 -15.33 -14.66 -16.09
N PHE A 41 -15.49 -15.24 -14.90
CA PHE A 41 -16.45 -16.30 -14.61
C PHE A 41 -17.93 -15.89 -14.61
N VAL A 42 -18.28 -14.60 -14.57
CA VAL A 42 -19.69 -14.18 -14.47
C VAL A 42 -20.46 -14.34 -15.79
N GLY A 43 -19.78 -14.57 -16.90
CA GLY A 43 -20.39 -14.71 -18.22
C GLY A 43 -20.18 -13.50 -19.11
N ASP A 44 -20.41 -13.68 -20.40
CA ASP A 44 -20.16 -12.69 -21.46
C ASP A 44 -21.34 -12.60 -22.44
N TYR A 45 -22.54 -12.40 -21.87
CA TYR A 45 -23.79 -12.23 -22.59
C TYR A 45 -24.40 -10.83 -22.33
N PRO A 46 -25.17 -10.24 -23.26
CA PRO A 46 -25.47 -8.80 -23.26
C PRO A 46 -26.08 -8.24 -21.96
N ALA A 47 -26.86 -9.05 -21.24
CA ALA A 47 -27.50 -8.61 -20.00
C ALA A 47 -26.53 -8.48 -18.81
N VAL A 48 -25.33 -9.07 -18.89
CA VAL A 48 -24.34 -9.04 -17.80
C VAL A 48 -23.22 -8.04 -18.05
N ASP A 49 -22.98 -7.56 -19.28
CA ASP A 49 -21.82 -6.70 -19.61
C ASP A 49 -21.66 -5.46 -18.70
N THR A 50 -22.71 -4.66 -18.57
CA THR A 50 -22.70 -3.46 -17.69
C THR A 50 -22.61 -3.85 -16.21
N TRP A 51 -23.32 -4.91 -15.82
CA TRP A 51 -23.33 -5.41 -14.45
C TRP A 51 -21.96 -5.95 -14.03
N ALA A 52 -21.29 -6.66 -14.94
CA ALA A 52 -19.97 -7.25 -14.79
C ALA A 52 -18.92 -6.14 -14.59
N THR A 53 -18.97 -5.11 -15.44
CA THR A 53 -18.10 -3.94 -15.29
C THR A 53 -18.28 -3.27 -13.92
N ALA A 54 -19.54 -3.10 -13.48
CA ALA A 54 -19.83 -2.54 -12.15
C ALA A 54 -19.32 -3.45 -11.02
N LEU A 55 -19.51 -4.77 -11.12
CA LEU A 55 -19.04 -5.74 -10.12
C LEU A 55 -17.51 -5.71 -10.01
N GLN A 56 -16.79 -5.68 -11.13
CA GLN A 56 -15.33 -5.59 -11.16
C GLN A 56 -14.84 -4.35 -10.43
N ALA A 57 -15.49 -3.20 -10.66
CA ALA A 57 -15.17 -1.97 -9.96
C ALA A 57 -15.46 -2.08 -8.46
N ARG A 58 -16.57 -2.73 -8.05
CA ARG A 58 -16.90 -2.91 -6.62
C ARG A 58 -15.94 -3.85 -5.93
N LEU A 59 -15.51 -4.93 -6.57
CA LEU A 59 -14.50 -5.85 -6.03
C LEU A 59 -13.18 -5.12 -5.77
N GLN A 60 -12.73 -4.28 -6.71
CA GLN A 60 -11.49 -3.52 -6.55
C GLN A 60 -11.57 -2.51 -5.40
N GLU A 61 -12.67 -1.77 -5.28
CA GLU A 61 -12.85 -0.84 -4.16
C GLU A 61 -12.97 -1.55 -2.82
N THR A 62 -13.72 -2.66 -2.78
CA THR A 62 -13.89 -3.47 -1.56
C THR A 62 -12.53 -3.99 -1.10
N TRP A 63 -11.69 -4.46 -2.02
CA TRP A 63 -10.32 -4.88 -1.72
C TRP A 63 -9.47 -3.72 -1.21
N ASN A 64 -9.49 -2.57 -1.88
CA ASN A 64 -8.72 -1.39 -1.46
C ASN A 64 -9.06 -0.97 -0.03
N VAL A 65 -10.35 -0.81 0.30
CA VAL A 65 -10.78 -0.38 1.63
C VAL A 65 -10.48 -1.44 2.69
N PHE A 66 -10.55 -2.73 2.34
CA PHE A 66 -10.25 -3.84 3.26
C PHE A 66 -8.77 -3.89 3.65
N VAL A 67 -7.88 -3.77 2.67
CA VAL A 67 -6.42 -3.74 2.91
C VAL A 67 -6.05 -2.57 3.81
N TRP A 68 -6.48 -1.35 3.46
CA TRP A 68 -6.18 -0.17 4.27
C TRP A 68 -6.83 -0.22 5.67
N PHE A 69 -7.97 -0.88 5.81
CA PHE A 69 -8.59 -1.11 7.11
C PHE A 69 -7.72 -2.02 7.99
N LEU A 70 -7.19 -3.12 7.44
CA LEU A 70 -6.29 -4.01 8.17
C LEU A 70 -4.94 -3.35 8.47
N ASP A 71 -4.35 -2.67 7.49
CA ASP A 71 -3.07 -1.97 7.63
C ASP A 71 -3.13 -0.85 8.69
N GLY A 72 -4.31 -0.30 8.96
CA GLY A 72 -4.51 0.71 9.98
C GLY A 72 -4.34 0.21 11.42
N PHE A 73 -4.40 -1.10 11.69
CA PHE A 73 -4.35 -1.64 13.05
C PHE A 73 -2.96 -1.54 13.69
N THR A 74 -1.92 -1.99 12.99
CA THR A 74 -0.52 -1.96 13.48
C THR A 74 -0.09 -0.58 13.96
N PRO A 75 -0.19 0.48 13.14
CA PRO A 75 0.20 1.82 13.60
C PRO A 75 -0.68 2.35 14.72
N LEU A 76 -1.98 2.04 14.73
CA LEU A 76 -2.87 2.47 15.81
C LEU A 76 -2.52 1.81 17.14
N CYS A 77 -2.29 0.50 17.15
CA CYS A 77 -1.88 -0.21 18.36
C CYS A 77 -0.55 0.34 18.89
N ASN A 78 0.42 0.57 18.00
CA ASN A 78 1.73 1.13 18.36
C ASN A 78 1.64 2.58 18.85
N GLY A 79 0.85 3.43 18.17
CA GLY A 79 0.62 4.83 18.56
C GLY A 79 -0.09 4.95 19.91
N ILE A 80 -1.13 4.15 20.15
CA ILE A 80 -1.85 4.10 21.43
C ILE A 80 -0.92 3.65 22.55
N ALA A 81 -0.17 2.57 22.36
CA ALA A 81 0.73 2.05 23.39
C ALA A 81 1.84 3.05 23.71
N THR A 82 2.38 3.72 22.69
CA THR A 82 3.40 4.77 22.85
C THR A 82 2.84 5.98 23.61
N ALA A 83 1.63 6.43 23.29
CA ALA A 83 0.98 7.52 24.02
C ALA A 83 0.75 7.18 25.50
N GLY A 84 0.31 5.96 25.79
CA GLY A 84 0.17 5.46 27.17
C GLY A 84 1.49 5.47 27.94
N TYR A 85 2.55 4.97 27.31
CA TYR A 85 3.90 5.00 27.89
C TYR A 85 4.39 6.42 28.16
N ASN A 86 4.16 7.36 27.24
CA ASN A 86 4.57 8.75 27.43
C ASN A 86 3.89 9.39 28.65
N TRP A 87 2.60 9.11 28.86
CA TRP A 87 1.88 9.55 30.07
C TRP A 87 2.44 8.91 31.35
N ASP A 88 2.65 7.58 31.34
CA ASP A 88 3.25 6.86 32.46
C ASP A 88 4.65 7.42 32.82
N GLU A 89 5.47 7.72 31.81
CA GLU A 89 6.81 8.27 31.98
C GLU A 89 6.78 9.70 32.54
N ALA A 90 5.87 10.55 32.04
CA ALA A 90 5.69 11.90 32.54
C ALA A 90 5.29 11.91 34.02
N GLU A 91 4.37 11.03 34.41
CA GLU A 91 3.94 10.92 35.81
C GLU A 91 5.02 10.30 36.71
N TYR A 92 5.80 9.33 36.21
CA TYR A 92 6.96 8.80 36.93
C TYR A 92 8.00 9.88 37.19
N LYS A 93 8.36 10.67 36.16
CA LYS A 93 9.31 11.80 36.29
C LYS A 93 8.81 12.84 37.29
N ALA A 94 7.52 13.17 37.29
CA ALA A 94 6.92 14.08 38.27
C ALA A 94 6.96 13.52 39.70
N ALA A 95 6.69 12.23 39.87
CA ALA A 95 6.77 11.56 41.17
C ALA A 95 8.21 11.51 41.71
N VAL A 96 9.20 11.24 40.85
CA VAL A 96 10.63 11.29 41.20
C VAL A 96 11.04 12.69 41.61
N ALA A 97 10.67 13.73 40.83
CA ALA A 97 10.98 15.12 41.16
C ALA A 97 10.36 15.54 42.50
N THR A 98 9.13 15.13 42.78
CA THR A 98 8.45 15.39 44.06
C THR A 98 9.14 14.68 45.22
N ALA A 99 9.48 13.40 45.06
CA ALA A 99 10.20 12.63 46.08
C ALA A 99 11.58 13.23 46.39
N GLN A 100 12.30 13.68 45.36
CA GLN A 100 13.57 14.40 45.50
C GLN A 100 13.38 15.72 46.28
N ALA A 101 12.38 16.53 45.92
CA ALA A 101 12.08 17.79 46.61
C ALA A 101 11.68 17.56 48.08
N GLN A 102 11.00 16.46 48.39
CA GLN A 102 10.55 16.09 49.73
C GLN A 102 11.57 15.25 50.51
N LYS A 103 12.72 14.90 49.90
CA LYS A 103 13.73 13.98 50.45
C LYS A 103 13.14 12.62 50.87
N THR A 104 12.15 12.14 50.13
CA THR A 104 11.54 10.82 50.30
C THR A 104 11.88 9.92 49.12
N THR A 105 11.56 8.62 49.21
CA THR A 105 11.71 7.69 48.10
C THR A 105 10.39 7.60 47.33
N THR A 106 10.44 7.61 45.99
CA THR A 106 9.23 7.39 45.17
C THR A 106 8.71 5.97 45.36
N GLN A 107 7.39 5.82 45.43
CA GLN A 107 6.72 4.51 45.40
C GLN A 107 6.26 4.11 43.99
N LYS A 108 6.40 5.00 43.01
CA LYS A 108 6.02 4.73 41.61
C LYS A 108 7.17 4.00 40.91
N THR A 109 6.85 2.89 40.26
CA THR A 109 7.80 2.10 39.48
C THR A 109 8.08 2.75 38.13
N GLU A 110 9.32 2.62 37.65
CA GLU A 110 9.68 3.07 36.30
C GLU A 110 8.88 2.30 35.25
N PRO A 111 8.18 3.00 34.34
CA PRO A 111 7.36 2.35 33.34
C PRO A 111 8.22 1.61 32.32
N GLN A 112 7.74 0.46 31.89
CA GLN A 112 8.40 -0.35 30.87
C GLN A 112 7.92 0.09 29.50
N LYS A 113 8.85 0.23 28.55
CA LYS A 113 8.49 0.51 27.15
C LYS A 113 7.58 -0.59 26.63
N PRO A 114 6.48 -0.24 25.94
CA PRO A 114 5.57 -1.21 25.39
C PRO A 114 6.28 -2.03 24.31
N GLN A 115 6.03 -3.33 24.28
CA GLN A 115 6.39 -4.17 23.14
C GLN A 115 5.62 -3.66 21.92
N LYS A 116 6.29 -3.53 20.77
CA LYS A 116 5.61 -3.15 19.53
C LYS A 116 4.67 -4.27 19.09
N TYR A 117 3.49 -3.89 18.62
CA TYR A 117 2.57 -4.78 17.95
C TYR A 117 3.08 -4.99 16.53
N ASP A 118 3.26 -6.25 16.16
CA ASP A 118 3.55 -6.70 14.80
C ASP A 118 2.34 -7.50 14.31
N LEU A 119 1.44 -6.80 13.60
CA LEU A 119 0.21 -7.39 13.07
C LEU A 119 0.40 -7.52 11.57
N GLU A 120 1.01 -8.62 11.14
CA GLU A 120 1.16 -8.95 9.74
C GLU A 120 -0.18 -9.39 9.16
N ALA A 121 -0.72 -8.62 8.22
CA ALA A 121 -1.64 -9.15 7.22
C ALA A 121 -0.76 -9.88 6.19
N CYS A 122 -0.85 -11.21 6.09
CA CYS A 122 -0.15 -12.00 5.08
C CYS A 122 -0.21 -11.33 3.72
N ASP A 123 0.89 -11.47 2.99
CA ASP A 123 1.00 -11.25 1.55
C ASP A 123 -0.23 -11.89 0.87
N LEU A 124 -1.22 -11.06 0.53
CA LEU A 124 -2.40 -11.52 -0.19
C LEU A 124 -1.87 -11.96 -1.55
N GLU A 125 -1.70 -13.27 -1.74
CA GLU A 125 -1.24 -13.81 -3.03
C GLU A 125 -2.09 -13.18 -4.14
N ASP A 126 -1.44 -12.52 -5.09
CA ASP A 126 -2.11 -11.98 -6.28
C ASP A 126 -2.44 -13.17 -7.19
N VAL A 127 -3.47 -13.94 -6.81
CA VAL A 127 -3.95 -15.06 -7.61
C VAL A 127 -4.78 -14.46 -8.75
N THR A 128 -4.11 -13.95 -9.77
CA THR A 128 -4.71 -13.64 -11.07
C THR A 128 -5.18 -14.95 -11.71
N ARG A 129 -6.35 -15.43 -11.27
CA ARG A 129 -7.06 -16.51 -11.95
C ARG A 129 -7.80 -15.88 -13.11
N THR A 130 -7.17 -15.88 -14.29
CA THR A 130 -7.85 -15.64 -15.56
C THR A 130 -8.99 -16.62 -15.72
N SER A 131 -10.17 -16.23 -15.25
CA SER A 131 -11.36 -17.05 -15.29
C SER A 131 -12.08 -16.73 -16.60
N LYS A 132 -12.31 -17.76 -17.42
CA LYS A 132 -13.15 -17.61 -18.61
C LYS A 132 -14.61 -17.90 -18.25
N PRO A 133 -15.57 -17.33 -19.00
CA PRO A 133 -16.95 -17.77 -18.95
C PRO A 133 -17.06 -19.28 -19.22
N GLY A 134 -18.16 -19.88 -18.77
CA GLY A 134 -18.54 -21.21 -19.19
C GLY A 134 -18.99 -21.26 -20.66
N ASP A 135 -19.40 -22.44 -21.10
CA ASP A 135 -19.83 -22.68 -22.49
C ASP A 135 -21.33 -22.38 -22.71
N GLY A 136 -22.13 -22.30 -21.64
CA GLY A 136 -23.55 -21.96 -21.68
C GLY A 136 -24.45 -23.09 -22.20
N LEU A 137 -24.20 -23.60 -23.41
CA LEU A 137 -24.93 -24.71 -24.02
C LEU A 137 -24.02 -25.63 -24.85
N HIS A 138 -23.98 -26.90 -24.50
CA HIS A 138 -23.43 -27.97 -25.33
C HIS A 138 -24.56 -28.73 -26.04
N THR A 139 -24.48 -28.81 -27.37
CA THR A 139 -25.44 -29.55 -28.19
C THR A 139 -24.79 -30.03 -29.49
N THR A 140 -25.22 -31.18 -29.99
CA THR A 140 -24.85 -31.70 -31.32
C THR A 140 -25.90 -31.37 -32.38
N LEU A 141 -27.00 -30.70 -32.01
CA LEU A 141 -28.10 -30.37 -32.93
C LEU A 141 -27.76 -29.15 -33.79
N ALA A 142 -27.48 -29.38 -35.07
CA ALA A 142 -27.21 -28.33 -36.03
C ALA A 142 -28.39 -27.35 -36.15
N GLY A 143 -28.08 -26.05 -36.09
CA GLY A 143 -29.07 -24.96 -36.20
C GLY A 143 -29.84 -24.64 -34.93
N LEU A 144 -29.65 -25.36 -33.82
CA LEU A 144 -30.32 -25.06 -32.55
C LEU A 144 -29.87 -23.71 -31.97
N THR A 145 -28.56 -23.45 -31.96
CA THR A 145 -28.00 -22.18 -31.46
C THR A 145 -28.50 -20.98 -32.26
N ASP A 146 -28.57 -21.11 -33.59
CA ASP A 146 -29.10 -20.07 -34.47
C ASP A 146 -30.60 -19.84 -34.21
N ALA A 147 -31.37 -20.91 -33.98
CA ALA A 147 -32.78 -20.82 -33.67
C ALA A 147 -33.07 -20.22 -32.28
N ILE A 148 -32.15 -20.33 -31.32
CA ILE A 148 -32.22 -19.62 -30.03
C ILE A 148 -32.11 -18.11 -30.24
N GLY A 149 -31.36 -17.69 -31.25
CA GLY A 149 -31.28 -16.28 -31.69
C GLY A 149 -30.50 -15.36 -30.74
N GLN A 150 -29.91 -15.90 -29.67
CA GLN A 150 -29.10 -15.17 -28.71
C GLN A 150 -28.17 -16.11 -27.94
N LYS A 151 -27.17 -15.53 -27.28
CA LYS A 151 -26.23 -16.28 -26.45
C LYS A 151 -26.94 -16.87 -25.24
N VAL A 152 -26.69 -18.15 -24.97
CA VAL A 152 -27.16 -18.82 -23.75
C VAL A 152 -26.30 -18.35 -22.58
N PRO A 153 -26.89 -17.84 -21.49
CA PRO A 153 -26.15 -17.36 -20.33
C PRO A 153 -25.15 -18.39 -19.77
N ASN A 154 -23.90 -17.96 -19.60
CA ASN A 154 -22.75 -18.84 -19.43
C ASN A 154 -21.87 -18.49 -18.23
N GLY A 155 -22.42 -17.84 -17.20
CA GLY A 155 -21.71 -17.68 -15.92
C GLY A 155 -21.40 -19.02 -15.25
N ASP A 156 -20.34 -19.07 -14.46
CA ASP A 156 -19.91 -20.20 -13.64
C ASP A 156 -20.65 -20.17 -12.30
N LEU A 157 -21.62 -21.07 -12.10
CA LEU A 157 -22.45 -21.12 -10.90
C LEU A 157 -21.61 -21.36 -9.64
N LYS A 158 -20.61 -22.23 -9.72
CA LYS A 158 -19.75 -22.55 -8.58
C LYS A 158 -18.98 -21.32 -8.13
N LYS A 159 -18.36 -20.58 -9.05
CA LYS A 159 -17.60 -19.38 -8.68
C LYS A 159 -18.48 -18.21 -8.23
N LEU A 160 -19.66 -18.03 -8.84
CA LEU A 160 -20.64 -17.06 -8.36
C LEU A 160 -21.06 -17.38 -6.92
N LYS A 161 -21.25 -18.67 -6.60
CA LYS A 161 -21.58 -19.13 -5.25
C LYS A 161 -20.40 -18.98 -4.29
N GLU A 162 -19.19 -19.37 -4.68
CA GLU A 162 -17.97 -19.20 -3.87
C GLU A 162 -17.76 -17.73 -3.50
N LEU A 163 -17.92 -16.81 -4.46
CA LEU A 163 -17.85 -15.37 -4.20
C LEU A 163 -18.93 -14.91 -3.22
N ALA A 164 -20.18 -15.31 -3.44
CA ALA A 164 -21.30 -14.93 -2.59
C ALA A 164 -21.14 -15.46 -1.15
N ASP A 165 -20.77 -16.73 -1.00
CA ASP A 165 -20.59 -17.39 0.28
C ASP A 165 -19.40 -16.79 1.04
N ALA A 166 -18.28 -16.50 0.37
CA ALA A 166 -17.11 -15.89 1.01
C ALA A 166 -17.44 -14.51 1.59
N TRP A 167 -18.07 -13.63 0.82
CA TRP A 167 -18.49 -12.32 1.34
C TRP A 167 -19.57 -12.44 2.40
N GLN A 168 -20.51 -13.39 2.27
CA GLN A 168 -21.53 -13.65 3.27
C GLN A 168 -20.91 -14.08 4.61
N GLY A 169 -19.97 -15.03 4.59
CA GLY A 169 -19.26 -15.51 5.77
C GLY A 169 -18.48 -14.38 6.45
N LEU A 170 -17.80 -13.56 5.66
CA LEU A 170 -17.01 -12.44 6.15
C LEU A 170 -17.89 -11.34 6.80
N ILE A 171 -18.92 -10.84 6.10
CA ILE A 171 -19.76 -9.72 6.60
C ILE A 171 -20.75 -10.11 7.70
N THR A 172 -20.96 -11.41 7.93
CA THR A 172 -21.77 -11.90 9.07
C THR A 172 -20.95 -12.50 10.19
N SER A 173 -19.63 -12.57 10.04
CA SER A 173 -18.74 -12.86 11.15
C SER A 173 -18.92 -11.80 12.23
N GLY A 174 -19.17 -12.22 13.48
CA GLY A 174 -19.31 -11.29 14.60
C GLY A 174 -18.09 -10.38 14.77
N ALA A 175 -16.91 -10.88 14.38
CA ALA A 175 -15.65 -10.13 14.38
C ALA A 175 -15.70 -8.91 13.44
N LEU A 176 -16.00 -9.10 12.15
CA LEU A 176 -16.02 -7.98 11.20
C LEU A 176 -17.30 -7.15 11.29
N SER A 177 -18.47 -7.80 11.43
CA SER A 177 -19.75 -7.08 11.53
C SER A 177 -19.86 -6.22 12.79
N GLY A 178 -19.12 -6.60 13.85
CA GLY A 178 -19.04 -5.87 15.11
C GLY A 178 -17.87 -4.87 15.19
N ALA A 179 -16.90 -4.94 14.28
CA ALA A 179 -15.63 -4.22 14.38
C ALA A 179 -15.82 -2.70 14.50
N GLY A 180 -16.66 -2.09 13.67
CA GLY A 180 -16.91 -0.64 13.74
C GLY A 180 -17.46 -0.20 15.09
N ASN A 181 -18.37 -0.99 15.69
CA ASN A 181 -18.92 -0.71 17.02
C ASN A 181 -17.88 -0.87 18.12
N GLU A 182 -17.03 -1.89 18.01
CA GLU A 182 -15.96 -2.13 18.97
C GLU A 182 -14.90 -1.03 18.92
N ILE A 183 -14.47 -0.60 17.74
CA ILE A 183 -13.53 0.51 17.58
C ILE A 183 -14.13 1.82 18.11
N ARG A 184 -15.43 2.07 17.87
CA ARG A 184 -16.15 3.22 18.47
C ARG A 184 -16.21 3.14 19.99
N ARG A 185 -16.39 1.94 20.57
CA ARG A 185 -16.34 1.72 22.03
C ARG A 185 -14.96 2.07 22.57
N ILE A 186 -13.89 1.62 21.90
CA ILE A 186 -12.50 1.95 22.23
C ILE A 186 -12.28 3.46 22.14
N ALA A 187 -12.72 4.13 21.07
CA ALA A 187 -12.61 5.59 20.93
C ALA A 187 -13.29 6.37 22.08
N LYS A 188 -14.40 5.83 22.61
CA LYS A 188 -15.17 6.46 23.69
C LYS A 188 -14.44 6.41 25.04
N THR A 189 -13.52 5.47 25.27
CA THR A 189 -12.75 5.41 26.53
C THR A 189 -11.89 6.66 26.71
N PHE A 190 -11.39 7.23 25.61
CA PHE A 190 -10.61 8.46 25.60
C PHE A 190 -11.44 9.72 25.86
N SER A 191 -12.77 9.70 25.69
CA SER A 191 -13.64 10.86 25.98
C SER A 191 -13.70 11.23 27.47
N GLY A 192 -13.31 10.30 28.36
CA GLY A 192 -13.22 10.55 29.79
C GLY A 192 -11.97 11.31 30.21
N ILE A 193 -11.00 11.47 29.31
CA ILE A 193 -9.71 12.12 29.57
C ILE A 193 -9.83 13.61 29.18
N GLN A 194 -9.98 14.49 30.17
CA GLN A 194 -10.04 15.93 29.94
C GLN A 194 -8.64 16.51 29.73
N ASP A 195 -8.50 17.47 28.81
CA ASP A 195 -7.29 18.27 28.60
C ASP A 195 -6.00 17.49 28.23
N ALA A 196 -6.13 16.27 27.71
CA ALA A 196 -5.01 15.49 27.18
C ALA A 196 -4.72 15.89 25.71
N PRO A 197 -3.50 16.36 25.36
CA PRO A 197 -3.20 16.88 24.02
C PRO A 197 -3.33 15.85 22.88
N ASP A 198 -3.09 14.58 23.17
CA ASP A 198 -3.19 13.44 22.25
C ASP A 198 -4.63 12.97 22.00
N GLN A 199 -5.55 13.28 22.92
CA GLN A 199 -6.92 12.75 22.91
C GLN A 199 -7.71 13.08 21.63
N PRO A 200 -7.69 14.31 21.07
CA PRO A 200 -8.43 14.61 19.85
C PRO A 200 -7.93 13.85 18.63
N GLY A 201 -6.60 13.75 18.50
CA GLY A 201 -5.96 13.00 17.40
C GLY A 201 -6.26 11.51 17.50
N MET A 202 -6.16 10.94 18.70
CA MET A 202 -6.50 9.55 18.96
C MET A 202 -7.94 9.21 18.55
N GLN A 203 -8.89 10.06 18.95
CA GLN A 203 -10.29 9.85 18.62
C GLN A 203 -10.56 9.97 17.12
N ASP A 204 -9.90 10.90 16.43
CA ASP A 204 -10.03 11.05 14.98
C ASP A 204 -9.56 9.78 14.25
N LEU A 205 -8.41 9.25 14.64
CA LEU A 205 -7.83 8.06 14.02
C LEU A 205 -8.68 6.80 14.28
N LEU A 206 -9.17 6.60 15.50
CA LEU A 206 -10.08 5.50 15.81
C LEU A 206 -11.42 5.63 15.08
N LYS A 207 -11.93 6.86 14.88
CA LYS A 207 -13.12 7.09 14.05
C LYS A 207 -12.89 6.73 12.59
N LYS A 208 -11.72 7.06 12.03
CA LYS A 208 -11.33 6.66 10.67
C LYS A 208 -11.30 5.14 10.52
N LEU A 209 -10.66 4.44 11.45
CA LEU A 209 -10.60 2.97 11.45
C LEU A 209 -12.01 2.35 11.57
N ALA A 210 -12.86 2.90 12.45
CA ALA A 210 -14.24 2.44 12.60
C ALA A 210 -15.08 2.65 11.33
N ALA A 211 -14.90 3.78 10.64
CA ALA A 211 -15.55 4.04 9.36
C ALA A 211 -15.07 3.06 8.27
N GLY A 212 -13.79 2.65 8.31
CA GLY A 212 -13.25 1.60 7.46
C GLY A 212 -13.96 0.26 7.64
N ALA A 213 -14.17 -0.17 8.89
CA ALA A 213 -14.92 -1.39 9.18
C ALA A 213 -16.35 -1.34 8.63
N ASP A 214 -17.07 -0.23 8.83
CA ASP A 214 -18.44 -0.06 8.31
C ASP A 214 -18.45 -0.08 6.76
N ALA A 215 -17.47 0.57 6.12
CA ALA A 215 -17.34 0.61 4.67
C ALA A 215 -17.04 -0.77 4.08
N VAL A 216 -16.17 -1.55 4.71
CA VAL A 216 -15.89 -2.95 4.35
C VAL A 216 -17.17 -3.80 4.38
N VAL A 217 -17.95 -3.71 5.47
CA VAL A 217 -19.20 -4.48 5.61
C VAL A 217 -20.21 -4.06 4.55
N ALA A 218 -20.35 -2.75 4.30
CA ALA A 218 -21.25 -2.24 3.28
C ALA A 218 -20.86 -2.71 1.86
N ALA A 219 -19.57 -2.62 1.53
CA ALA A 219 -19.04 -3.00 0.24
C ALA A 219 -19.12 -4.52 0.00
N GLY A 220 -18.78 -5.32 1.00
CA GLY A 220 -18.95 -6.77 0.96
C GLY A 220 -20.41 -7.19 0.75
N LYS A 221 -21.36 -6.48 1.36
CA LYS A 221 -22.79 -6.75 1.15
C LYS A 221 -23.26 -6.50 -0.28
N VAL A 222 -22.72 -5.46 -0.94
CA VAL A 222 -23.00 -5.20 -2.36
C VAL A 222 -22.52 -6.37 -3.21
N VAL A 223 -21.29 -6.83 -3.01
CA VAL A 223 -20.71 -7.95 -3.77
C VAL A 223 -21.50 -9.24 -3.52
N GLN A 224 -21.77 -9.57 -2.26
CA GLN A 224 -22.55 -10.75 -1.86
C GLN A 224 -23.95 -10.77 -2.49
N THR A 225 -24.66 -9.65 -2.41
CA THR A 225 -26.05 -9.56 -2.92
C THR A 225 -26.08 -9.69 -4.44
N ALA A 226 -25.14 -9.03 -5.13
CA ALA A 226 -25.05 -9.12 -6.58
C ALA A 226 -24.72 -10.55 -7.04
N ALA A 227 -23.70 -11.17 -6.45
CA ALA A 227 -23.24 -12.51 -6.83
C ALA A 227 -24.31 -13.59 -6.57
N SER A 228 -24.97 -13.55 -5.41
CA SER A 228 -26.05 -14.49 -5.05
C SER A 228 -27.28 -14.34 -5.95
N ALA A 229 -27.71 -13.10 -6.22
CA ALA A 229 -28.85 -12.85 -7.10
C ALA A 229 -28.61 -13.36 -8.53
N HIS A 230 -27.38 -13.18 -9.03
CA HIS A 230 -26.99 -13.70 -10.33
C HIS A 230 -26.95 -15.24 -10.33
N HIS A 231 -26.24 -15.86 -9.37
CA HIS A 231 -26.19 -17.32 -9.20
C HIS A 231 -27.59 -17.94 -9.25
N ASP A 232 -28.49 -17.51 -8.38
CA ASP A 232 -29.81 -18.11 -8.23
C ASP A 232 -30.66 -17.97 -9.49
N ALA A 233 -30.53 -16.84 -10.18
CA ALA A 233 -31.31 -16.59 -11.38
C ALA A 233 -30.77 -17.39 -12.58
N LEU A 234 -29.45 -17.59 -12.66
CA LEU A 234 -28.81 -18.40 -13.69
C LEU A 234 -29.11 -19.89 -13.49
N ASP A 235 -29.03 -20.39 -12.26
CA ASP A 235 -29.37 -21.77 -11.90
C ASP A 235 -30.85 -22.07 -12.21
N ALA A 236 -31.76 -21.16 -11.84
CA ALA A 236 -33.19 -21.30 -12.15
C ALA A 236 -33.46 -21.33 -13.66
N LEU A 237 -32.80 -20.47 -14.45
CA LEU A 237 -32.91 -20.47 -15.90
C LEU A 237 -32.43 -21.79 -16.51
N ARG A 238 -31.25 -22.27 -16.10
CA ARG A 238 -30.68 -23.53 -16.61
C ARG A 238 -31.59 -24.71 -16.29
N LYS A 239 -32.09 -24.81 -15.05
CA LYS A 239 -33.04 -25.85 -14.64
C LYS A 239 -34.34 -25.80 -15.44
N SER A 240 -34.87 -24.60 -15.71
CA SER A 240 -36.06 -24.43 -16.55
C SER A 240 -35.83 -24.95 -17.97
N ILE A 241 -34.70 -24.61 -18.59
CA ILE A 241 -34.34 -25.09 -19.94
C ILE A 241 -34.16 -26.61 -19.96
N VAL A 242 -33.49 -27.20 -18.96
CA VAL A 242 -33.34 -28.66 -18.83
C VAL A 242 -34.70 -29.35 -18.69
N GLN A 243 -35.64 -28.78 -17.95
CA GLN A 243 -36.97 -29.36 -17.74
C GLN A 243 -37.83 -29.36 -19.01
N GLN A 244 -37.78 -28.31 -19.83
CA GLN A 244 -38.59 -28.19 -21.04
C GLN A 244 -38.00 -28.93 -22.25
N ALA A 245 -36.68 -29.12 -22.29
CA ALA A 245 -35.97 -29.67 -23.45
C ALA A 245 -36.46 -31.06 -23.91
N PRO A 246 -36.77 -32.04 -23.03
CA PRO A 246 -37.23 -33.37 -23.45
C PRO A 246 -38.53 -33.32 -24.25
N THR A 247 -39.44 -32.40 -23.90
CA THR A 247 -40.71 -32.21 -24.60
C THR A 247 -40.50 -31.51 -25.95
N LEU A 248 -39.65 -30.49 -25.97
CA LEU A 248 -39.39 -29.68 -27.17
C LEU A 248 -38.56 -30.42 -28.24
N LEU A 249 -37.66 -31.31 -27.81
CA LEU A 249 -36.70 -32.03 -28.66
C LEU A 249 -36.89 -33.56 -28.56
N THR A 250 -38.15 -34.00 -28.54
CA THR A 250 -38.53 -35.40 -28.31
C THR A 250 -37.83 -36.35 -29.29
N GLY A 251 -36.98 -37.24 -28.78
CA GLY A 251 -36.23 -38.21 -29.59
C GLY A 251 -35.07 -37.62 -30.41
N LEU A 252 -34.77 -36.33 -30.25
CA LEU A 252 -33.62 -35.66 -30.86
C LEU A 252 -32.44 -35.49 -29.89
N ILE A 253 -32.70 -35.63 -28.60
CA ILE A 253 -31.69 -35.55 -27.53
C ILE A 253 -31.84 -36.73 -26.57
N GLY A 254 -30.76 -37.07 -25.86
CA GLY A 254 -30.81 -37.88 -24.65
C GLY A 254 -31.28 -37.04 -23.44
N THR A 255 -31.13 -37.57 -22.23
CA THR A 255 -31.51 -36.85 -21.01
C THR A 255 -30.65 -35.59 -20.85
N PRO A 256 -31.24 -34.38 -20.89
CA PRO A 256 -30.49 -33.15 -20.72
C PRO A 256 -29.99 -33.00 -19.28
N THR A 257 -28.83 -32.39 -19.12
CA THR A 257 -28.21 -32.11 -17.81
C THR A 257 -27.73 -30.67 -17.74
N THR A 258 -27.38 -30.21 -16.55
CA THR A 258 -26.68 -28.94 -16.34
C THR A 258 -25.60 -29.13 -15.28
N ASP A 259 -24.49 -28.43 -15.46
CA ASP A 259 -23.40 -28.32 -14.50
C ASP A 259 -23.11 -26.83 -14.20
N ASP A 260 -21.98 -26.56 -13.54
CA ASP A 260 -21.59 -25.22 -13.12
C ASP A 260 -21.42 -24.25 -14.29
N THR A 261 -21.10 -24.72 -15.51
CA THR A 261 -20.70 -23.86 -16.63
C THR A 261 -21.67 -23.93 -17.82
N SER A 262 -22.53 -24.94 -17.88
CA SER A 262 -23.29 -25.24 -19.09
C SER A 262 -24.59 -26.01 -18.85
N ILE A 263 -25.43 -26.00 -19.89
CA ILE A 263 -26.48 -26.99 -20.13
C ILE A 263 -25.95 -27.96 -21.19
N THR A 264 -26.17 -29.27 -21.03
CA THR A 264 -25.80 -30.26 -22.03
C THR A 264 -27.03 -30.96 -22.58
N PHE A 265 -27.17 -30.91 -23.91
CA PHE A 265 -28.12 -31.70 -24.69
C PHE A 265 -27.36 -32.82 -25.40
N PRO A 266 -27.28 -34.02 -24.80
CA PRO A 266 -26.54 -35.13 -25.39
C PRO A 266 -27.28 -35.71 -26.59
N ALA A 267 -26.54 -36.41 -27.46
CA ALA A 267 -27.14 -37.19 -28.54
C ALA A 267 -28.07 -38.29 -27.97
N PRO A 268 -29.15 -38.65 -28.67
CA PRO A 268 -30.05 -39.72 -28.24
C PRO A 268 -29.36 -41.09 -28.36
N ALA A 269 -29.75 -42.03 -27.49
CA ALA A 269 -29.19 -43.39 -27.49
C ALA A 269 -29.47 -44.18 -28.80
N THR A 270 -30.54 -43.80 -29.51
CA THR A 270 -30.93 -44.36 -30.80
C THR A 270 -31.17 -43.22 -31.79
N ALA A 271 -30.85 -43.45 -33.07
CA ALA A 271 -31.10 -42.48 -34.12
C ALA A 271 -32.61 -42.13 -34.20
N SER A 272 -32.91 -40.84 -34.40
CA SER A 272 -34.28 -40.37 -34.59
C SER A 272 -34.88 -40.97 -35.87
N THR A 273 -36.13 -41.44 -35.78
CA THR A 273 -36.90 -41.93 -36.94
C THR A 273 -37.62 -40.80 -37.68
N LYS A 274 -37.47 -39.55 -37.23
CA LYS A 274 -38.14 -38.37 -37.82
C LYS A 274 -37.46 -37.94 -39.12
N SER A 275 -38.23 -37.42 -40.07
CA SER A 275 -37.68 -36.86 -41.31
C SER A 275 -36.79 -35.64 -41.02
N ALA A 276 -35.84 -35.34 -41.90
CA ALA A 276 -34.99 -34.16 -41.74
C ALA A 276 -35.80 -32.85 -41.66
N ALA A 277 -36.95 -32.79 -42.34
CA ALA A 277 -37.85 -31.63 -42.29
C ALA A 277 -38.51 -31.49 -40.91
N ASP A 278 -38.96 -32.60 -40.31
CA ASP A 278 -39.57 -32.61 -38.98
C ASP A 278 -38.54 -32.25 -37.90
N GLN A 279 -37.33 -32.82 -38.00
CA GLN A 279 -36.22 -32.48 -37.10
C GLN A 279 -35.91 -30.98 -37.15
N LYS A 280 -35.81 -30.40 -38.35
CA LYS A 280 -35.57 -28.97 -38.52
C LYS A 280 -36.71 -28.12 -37.94
N SER A 281 -37.96 -28.54 -38.12
CA SER A 281 -39.13 -27.84 -37.56
C SER A 281 -39.11 -27.84 -36.03
N GLU A 282 -38.82 -28.97 -35.41
CA GLU A 282 -38.73 -29.11 -33.95
C GLU A 282 -37.55 -28.34 -33.37
N ILE A 283 -36.36 -28.43 -33.97
CA ILE A 283 -35.19 -27.64 -33.57
C ILE A 283 -35.50 -26.14 -33.63
N THR A 284 -36.19 -25.67 -34.67
CA THR A 284 -36.59 -24.26 -34.80
C THR A 284 -37.51 -23.82 -33.67
N LYS A 285 -38.57 -24.60 -33.39
CA LYS A 285 -39.54 -24.31 -32.32
C LYS A 285 -38.90 -24.37 -30.94
N ALA A 286 -38.05 -25.37 -30.71
CA ALA A 286 -37.30 -25.54 -29.47
C ALA A 286 -36.35 -24.35 -29.24
N GLY A 287 -35.59 -23.95 -30.27
CA GLY A 287 -34.73 -22.78 -30.22
C GLY A 287 -35.51 -21.51 -29.85
N GLN A 288 -36.62 -21.23 -30.52
CA GLN A 288 -37.48 -20.07 -30.22
C GLN A 288 -38.04 -20.10 -28.80
N SER A 289 -38.45 -21.29 -28.31
CA SER A 289 -38.97 -21.46 -26.94
C SER A 289 -37.88 -21.27 -25.89
N ILE A 290 -36.66 -21.78 -26.14
CA ILE A 290 -35.49 -21.55 -25.27
C ILE A 290 -35.08 -20.08 -25.29
N GLY A 291 -35.04 -19.44 -26.46
CA GLY A 291 -34.80 -18.00 -26.60
C GLY A 291 -35.80 -17.18 -25.79
N THR A 292 -37.09 -17.53 -25.88
CA THR A 292 -38.15 -16.90 -25.06
C THR A 292 -37.94 -17.15 -23.57
N SER A 293 -37.49 -18.34 -23.17
CA SER A 293 -37.19 -18.65 -21.76
C SER A 293 -36.06 -17.78 -21.22
N ILE A 294 -35.02 -17.53 -22.01
CA ILE A 294 -33.90 -16.65 -21.63
C ILE A 294 -34.38 -15.20 -21.51
N THR A 295 -35.13 -14.67 -22.50
CA THR A 295 -35.60 -13.28 -22.46
C THR A 295 -36.64 -13.01 -21.38
N SER A 296 -37.53 -13.97 -21.10
CA SER A 296 -38.56 -13.88 -20.04
C SER A 296 -38.06 -14.30 -18.67
N SER A 297 -36.84 -14.85 -18.57
CA SER A 297 -36.29 -15.29 -17.29
C SER A 297 -36.14 -14.12 -16.32
N SER A 298 -36.22 -14.44 -15.03
CA SER A 298 -35.86 -13.48 -13.99
C SER A 298 -34.36 -13.17 -13.97
N LEU A 299 -33.51 -13.79 -14.81
CA LEU A 299 -32.06 -13.52 -14.81
C LEU A 299 -31.79 -12.05 -15.12
N VAL A 300 -32.30 -11.55 -16.23
CA VAL A 300 -32.12 -10.14 -16.60
C VAL A 300 -32.73 -9.23 -15.53
N ALA A 301 -33.94 -9.54 -15.06
CA ALA A 301 -34.60 -8.74 -14.04
C ALA A 301 -33.86 -8.73 -12.69
N LYS A 302 -33.33 -9.87 -12.23
CA LYS A 302 -32.62 -9.99 -10.95
C LYS A 302 -31.22 -9.37 -11.01
N VAL A 303 -30.51 -9.54 -12.12
CA VAL A 303 -29.21 -8.90 -12.36
C VAL A 303 -29.37 -7.38 -12.40
N LEU A 304 -30.41 -6.87 -13.09
CA LEU A 304 -30.72 -5.44 -13.13
C LEU A 304 -31.30 -4.88 -11.83
N ALA A 305 -32.00 -5.68 -11.03
CA ALA A 305 -32.55 -5.27 -9.73
C ALA A 305 -31.50 -5.23 -8.61
N HIS A 306 -30.37 -5.92 -8.79
CA HIS A 306 -29.25 -5.94 -7.85
C HIS A 306 -27.96 -5.48 -8.55
N PRO A 307 -27.94 -4.24 -9.08
CA PRO A 307 -26.71 -3.69 -9.64
C PRO A 307 -25.67 -3.54 -8.53
N PRO A 308 -24.38 -3.79 -8.80
CA PRO A 308 -23.30 -3.53 -7.87
C PRO A 308 -23.17 -2.02 -7.55
N THR A 309 -23.96 -1.63 -6.57
CA THR A 309 -23.96 -0.40 -5.77
C THR A 309 -22.61 0.25 -5.51
N ALA A 310 -22.31 1.46 -6.00
CA ALA A 310 -21.26 2.23 -5.37
C ALA A 310 -21.58 2.47 -3.88
N VAL A 311 -20.60 2.24 -3.01
CA VAL A 311 -20.73 2.55 -1.58
C VAL A 311 -20.38 4.02 -1.39
N ALA A 312 -21.26 4.76 -0.74
CA ALA A 312 -21.06 6.18 -0.49
C ALA A 312 -19.75 6.41 0.29
N ASP A 313 -18.98 7.41 -0.13
CA ASP A 313 -17.73 7.84 0.51
C ASP A 313 -16.64 6.77 0.66
N ILE A 314 -16.72 5.64 -0.07
CA ILE A 314 -15.72 4.56 0.04
C ILE A 314 -14.31 5.01 -0.35
N ASP A 315 -14.17 5.83 -1.39
CA ASP A 315 -12.87 6.40 -1.80
C ASP A 315 -12.32 7.35 -0.74
N LYS A 316 -13.19 8.19 -0.16
CA LYS A 316 -12.83 9.11 0.92
C LYS A 316 -12.41 8.34 2.17
N THR A 317 -13.13 7.26 2.49
CA THR A 317 -12.82 6.39 3.63
C THR A 317 -11.50 5.67 3.41
N THR A 318 -11.29 5.12 2.22
CA THR A 318 -10.02 4.48 1.82
C THR A 318 -8.85 5.45 1.95
N LYS A 319 -9.03 6.69 1.48
CA LYS A 319 -8.02 7.74 1.64
C LYS A 319 -7.74 8.03 3.12
N ALA A 320 -8.79 8.19 3.92
CA ALA A 320 -8.65 8.47 5.35
C ALA A 320 -7.98 7.32 6.13
N LEU A 321 -8.16 6.06 5.70
CA LEU A 321 -7.46 4.90 6.25
C LEU A 321 -5.99 4.90 5.85
N SER A 322 -5.68 5.22 4.59
CA SER A 322 -4.28 5.35 4.13
C SER A 322 -3.49 6.43 4.89
N ASP A 323 -4.20 7.43 5.43
CA ASP A 323 -3.60 8.50 6.23
C ASP A 323 -3.31 8.08 7.70
N ILE A 324 -3.71 6.87 8.14
CA ILE A 324 -3.44 6.41 9.51
C ILE A 324 -1.94 6.16 9.73
N GLY A 325 -1.18 5.78 8.69
CA GLY A 325 0.29 5.83 8.59
C GLY A 325 1.10 5.00 9.62
N PRO A 326 2.31 4.49 9.30
CA PRO A 326 3.07 3.57 10.17
C PRO A 326 3.57 4.15 11.52
N SER A 327 3.57 5.48 11.68
CA SER A 327 4.00 6.17 12.90
C SER A 327 3.05 7.31 13.21
N ILE A 328 2.14 7.09 14.16
CA ILE A 328 1.20 8.13 14.59
C ILE A 328 1.93 9.08 15.55
N GLU A 329 2.19 10.30 15.12
CA GLU A 329 2.64 11.37 16.00
C GLU A 329 1.46 11.97 16.76
N LEU A 330 1.24 11.48 17.98
CA LEU A 330 0.31 12.08 18.93
C LEU A 330 1.06 13.08 19.81
N ALA A 331 0.42 14.22 20.10
CA ALA A 331 0.98 15.23 20.98
C ALA A 331 1.25 14.65 22.37
N GLY A 332 2.52 14.67 22.79
CA GLY A 332 2.92 14.13 24.09
C GLY A 332 2.35 14.90 25.29
N PRO A 333 2.41 14.31 26.50
CA PRO A 333 1.97 14.99 27.71
C PRO A 333 2.78 16.26 27.96
N PRO A 334 2.17 17.29 28.58
CA PRO A 334 2.91 18.48 29.01
C PRO A 334 3.96 18.12 30.08
N ASP A 335 4.97 18.97 30.25
CA ASP A 335 5.99 18.80 31.29
C ASP A 335 5.37 18.93 32.70
N LEU A 336 5.03 17.79 33.31
CA LEU A 336 4.41 17.72 34.62
C LEU A 336 5.34 18.13 35.76
N THR A 337 6.66 18.23 35.52
CA THR A 337 7.62 18.69 36.53
C THR A 337 7.55 20.21 36.77
N LYS A 338 6.95 20.95 35.83
CA LYS A 338 6.81 22.41 35.87
C LYS A 338 5.45 22.91 36.36
N GLN A 339 4.54 22.03 36.77
CA GLN A 339 3.28 22.45 37.39
C GLN A 339 3.50 22.92 38.84
N THR A 340 4.11 24.10 38.99
CA THR A 340 4.04 24.91 40.21
C THR A 340 3.06 26.05 39.97
N SER A 341 2.12 26.23 40.91
CA SER A 341 1.13 27.32 40.93
C SER A 341 1.79 28.71 40.92
N GLU A 342 1.50 29.57 39.93
CA GLU A 342 1.41 31.06 40.05
C GLU A 342 0.96 31.74 38.70
N PRO A 343 0.42 33.00 38.70
CA PRO A 343 -0.50 33.57 37.68
C PRO A 343 0.17 34.42 36.56
N PRO A 344 -0.57 34.86 35.51
CA PRO A 344 -0.03 35.11 34.18
C PRO A 344 0.50 36.53 33.94
N LYS A 345 1.55 36.68 33.11
CA LYS A 345 1.87 37.95 32.41
C LYS A 345 2.34 37.76 30.96
N LYS A 346 1.56 38.41 30.07
CA LYS A 346 1.79 39.02 28.73
C LYS A 346 2.78 38.42 27.72
N ALA A 347 2.27 38.24 26.49
CA ALA A 347 2.98 38.09 25.22
C ALA A 347 3.32 39.48 24.59
N PRO A 348 3.91 39.52 23.36
CA PRO A 348 5.22 39.03 22.93
C PRO A 348 6.08 40.16 22.33
N GLY A 349 7.40 39.98 22.21
CA GLY A 349 8.28 40.97 21.59
C GLY A 349 9.54 40.36 20.99
N ASP A 350 9.74 40.70 19.72
CA ASP A 350 10.99 40.80 18.96
C ASP A 350 11.55 39.55 18.23
N GLN A 351 11.46 39.66 16.90
CA GLN A 351 12.31 39.00 15.92
C GLN A 351 13.72 39.58 15.96
N VAL A 352 14.75 38.74 16.07
CA VAL A 352 16.10 38.99 15.51
C VAL A 352 16.84 37.65 15.32
N PRO A 353 17.93 37.55 14.53
CA PRO A 353 18.02 36.71 13.33
C PRO A 353 18.94 35.48 13.51
N LEU A 354 18.75 34.48 12.64
CA LEU A 354 19.63 33.31 12.56
C LEU A 354 21.03 33.73 12.10
N LYS A 355 22.01 33.62 13.01
CA LYS A 355 23.44 33.58 12.67
C LYS A 355 23.82 32.16 12.25
N THR A 356 24.55 32.08 11.15
CA THR A 356 25.26 30.90 10.67
C THR A 356 26.43 30.57 11.59
N ASP A 357 26.48 29.35 12.12
CA ASP A 357 27.67 28.85 12.83
C ASP A 357 28.44 27.86 11.91
N PRO A 358 29.66 28.20 11.47
CA PRO A 358 30.51 27.33 10.69
C PRO A 358 31.32 26.42 11.64
N ALA A 359 30.71 25.32 12.07
CA ALA A 359 31.40 24.27 12.82
C ALA A 359 30.74 22.91 12.62
N ALA A 360 30.56 22.49 11.36
CA ALA A 360 30.39 21.08 11.03
C ALA A 360 31.78 20.45 10.84
N ALA A 361 32.54 20.36 11.93
CA ALA A 361 33.80 19.63 11.96
C ALA A 361 33.70 18.51 12.98
N THR A 362 33.79 17.29 12.46
CA THR A 362 34.10 16.01 13.13
C THR A 362 33.12 15.54 14.21
N ALA A 363 32.15 14.72 13.81
CA ALA A 363 31.52 13.76 14.71
C ALA A 363 32.54 12.65 15.07
N PRO A 364 32.67 12.25 16.35
CA PRO A 364 33.56 11.18 16.78
C PRO A 364 32.94 9.77 16.58
N ASP A 365 33.84 8.81 16.31
CA ASP A 365 33.69 7.35 16.19
C ASP A 365 32.67 6.79 15.18
N VAL A 366 33.13 6.71 13.93
CA VAL A 366 32.70 5.66 12.99
C VAL A 366 33.42 4.38 13.42
N ASP A 367 32.69 3.43 14.01
CA ASP A 367 33.11 2.03 13.90
C ASP A 367 33.19 1.76 12.39
N LYS A 368 34.41 1.65 11.86
CA LYS A 368 34.65 1.38 10.44
C LYS A 368 34.12 -0.01 10.16
N THR A 369 32.90 -0.10 9.64
CA THR A 369 32.41 -1.34 9.05
C THR A 369 33.08 -1.51 7.69
N ASP A 370 33.43 -2.76 7.36
CA ASP A 370 34.19 -3.09 6.16
C ASP A 370 33.48 -2.54 4.90
N SER A 371 34.19 -1.75 4.10
CA SER A 371 33.67 -1.34 2.79
C SER A 371 33.57 -2.58 1.89
N GLU A 372 32.36 -2.96 1.49
CA GLU A 372 32.18 -4.00 0.50
C GLU A 372 32.79 -3.62 -0.85
N LYS A 373 33.14 -4.62 -1.65
CA LYS A 373 33.76 -4.42 -2.97
C LYS A 373 32.75 -3.76 -3.92
N GLY A 374 32.92 -2.46 -4.18
CA GLY A 374 32.09 -1.69 -5.10
C GLY A 374 31.47 -0.42 -4.50
N TRP A 375 31.56 -0.25 -3.18
CA TRP A 375 31.12 0.99 -2.52
C TRP A 375 32.19 2.07 -2.59
N ASN A 376 31.75 3.30 -2.85
CA ASN A 376 32.60 4.48 -2.81
C ASN A 376 32.09 5.47 -1.76
N VAL A 377 32.98 5.80 -0.82
CA VAL A 377 32.79 6.80 0.25
C VAL A 377 33.85 7.90 0.20
N THR A 378 34.60 7.97 -0.90
CA THR A 378 35.80 8.82 -1.07
C THR A 378 35.69 9.79 -2.24
N ALA A 379 34.54 9.82 -2.92
CA ALA A 379 34.33 10.75 -4.03
C ALA A 379 34.48 12.19 -3.52
N GLN A 380 35.08 13.06 -4.32
CA GLN A 380 35.39 14.43 -3.93
C GLN A 380 34.35 15.42 -4.46
N ALA A 381 33.93 16.37 -3.63
CA ALA A 381 33.15 17.50 -4.12
C ALA A 381 33.98 18.35 -5.09
N ALA A 382 33.38 18.78 -6.19
CA ALA A 382 33.99 19.75 -7.09
C ALA A 382 32.96 20.73 -7.64
N ASP A 383 33.38 21.94 -7.98
CA ASP A 383 32.49 22.92 -8.63
C ASP A 383 32.26 22.57 -10.10
N ASN A 384 33.30 22.11 -10.79
CA ASN A 384 33.26 21.61 -12.16
C ASN A 384 33.68 20.12 -12.19
N PRO A 385 33.12 19.31 -13.10
CA PRO A 385 33.49 17.91 -13.17
C PRO A 385 34.95 17.73 -13.62
N PRO A 386 35.66 16.69 -13.14
CA PRO A 386 37.06 16.46 -13.49
C PRO A 386 37.32 16.47 -15.00
N GLY A 387 38.30 17.27 -15.42
CA GLY A 387 38.73 17.40 -16.82
C GLY A 387 37.87 18.32 -17.68
N TYR A 388 36.68 18.73 -17.23
CA TYR A 388 35.84 19.69 -17.95
C TYR A 388 36.34 21.14 -17.74
N PRO A 389 36.00 22.08 -18.64
CA PRO A 389 36.35 23.48 -18.48
C PRO A 389 35.83 24.09 -17.17
N ASP A 390 36.60 25.00 -16.59
CA ASP A 390 36.17 25.78 -15.44
C ASP A 390 35.13 26.83 -15.88
N LEU A 391 33.86 26.53 -15.61
CA LEU A 391 32.74 27.41 -15.91
C LEU A 391 32.19 28.01 -14.61
N PRO A 392 31.57 29.21 -14.62
CA PRO A 392 30.79 29.72 -13.48
C PRO A 392 29.47 28.93 -13.29
N PRO A 393 28.73 29.11 -12.17
CA PRO A 393 27.42 28.48 -11.99
C PRO A 393 26.46 28.81 -13.13
N GLY A 394 25.82 27.80 -13.71
CA GLY A 394 24.94 27.97 -14.86
C GLY A 394 24.64 26.67 -15.60
N THR A 395 23.73 26.74 -16.57
CA THR A 395 23.25 25.58 -17.33
C THR A 395 24.38 24.76 -17.97
N GLU A 396 25.41 25.41 -18.50
CA GLU A 396 26.52 24.72 -19.17
C GLU A 396 27.38 23.89 -18.17
N ARG A 397 27.59 24.42 -16.95
CA ARG A 397 28.24 23.66 -15.86
C ARG A 397 27.38 22.46 -15.46
N ASP A 398 26.07 22.65 -15.32
CA ASP A 398 25.14 21.58 -14.95
C ASP A 398 25.07 20.48 -16.03
N GLU A 399 25.10 20.87 -17.31
CA GLU A 399 25.17 19.92 -18.43
C GLU A 399 26.48 19.12 -18.42
N ASN A 400 27.61 19.75 -18.10
CA ASN A 400 28.88 19.05 -17.95
C ASN A 400 28.83 18.04 -16.79
N TRP A 401 28.20 18.41 -15.67
CA TRP A 401 27.98 17.48 -14.55
C TRP A 401 27.09 16.31 -14.95
N LYS A 402 25.99 16.55 -15.68
CA LYS A 402 25.13 15.47 -16.19
C LYS A 402 25.87 14.53 -17.13
N LYS A 403 26.73 15.05 -18.02
CA LYS A 403 27.58 14.23 -18.91
C LYS A 403 28.58 13.37 -18.11
N TYR A 404 29.30 13.99 -17.18
CA TYR A 404 30.27 13.31 -16.32
C TYR A 404 29.65 12.19 -15.47
N LEU A 405 28.50 12.48 -14.85
CA LEU A 405 27.77 11.51 -14.05
C LEU A 405 27.16 10.38 -14.91
N ASN A 406 26.71 10.69 -16.13
CA ASN A 406 26.32 9.69 -17.14
C ASN A 406 27.52 8.98 -17.81
N GLY A 407 28.73 9.18 -17.32
CA GLY A 407 29.90 8.39 -17.68
C GLY A 407 30.72 8.95 -18.83
N THR A 408 30.37 10.09 -19.42
CA THR A 408 31.24 10.73 -20.42
C THR A 408 32.31 11.56 -19.73
N ASN A 409 33.59 11.29 -19.99
CA ASN A 409 34.70 12.11 -19.51
C ASN A 409 34.95 13.29 -20.47
N ALA A 410 35.71 14.28 -20.03
CA ALA A 410 35.98 15.48 -20.82
C ALA A 410 36.77 15.21 -22.13
N ASP A 411 37.54 14.12 -22.17
CA ASP A 411 38.25 13.67 -23.37
C ASP A 411 37.36 12.86 -24.34
N GLY A 412 36.07 12.70 -24.02
CA GLY A 412 35.09 11.94 -24.80
C GLY A 412 35.12 10.43 -24.54
N SER A 413 36.01 9.93 -23.68
CA SER A 413 35.98 8.53 -23.24
C SER A 413 34.76 8.24 -22.36
N THR A 414 34.32 6.98 -22.32
CA THR A 414 33.18 6.54 -21.51
C THR A 414 33.63 5.67 -20.34
N ARG A 415 33.13 5.98 -19.15
CA ARG A 415 33.27 5.18 -17.94
C ARG A 415 32.30 3.97 -18.01
N PRO A 416 32.76 2.74 -17.71
CA PRO A 416 31.90 1.57 -17.61
C PRO A 416 30.63 1.80 -16.78
N ALA A 417 29.50 1.23 -17.21
CA ALA A 417 28.26 1.30 -16.45
C ALA A 417 28.40 0.64 -15.07
N GLY A 418 27.84 1.27 -14.04
CA GLY A 418 27.96 0.87 -12.64
C GLY A 418 29.27 1.30 -11.96
N GLU A 419 30.25 1.81 -12.70
CA GLU A 419 31.48 2.32 -12.08
C GLU A 419 31.23 3.70 -11.43
N THR A 420 31.43 3.76 -10.12
CA THR A 420 31.19 4.96 -9.30
C THR A 420 32.10 6.12 -9.73
N PRO A 421 31.59 7.35 -9.85
CA PRO A 421 32.42 8.50 -10.19
C PRO A 421 33.41 8.84 -9.06
N THR A 422 34.53 9.45 -9.42
CA THR A 422 35.55 9.92 -8.44
C THR A 422 35.22 11.29 -7.85
N SER A 423 34.27 12.02 -8.45
CA SER A 423 33.81 13.31 -7.97
C SER A 423 32.28 13.44 -8.07
N TYR A 424 31.73 14.34 -7.28
CA TYR A 424 30.30 14.68 -7.29
C TYR A 424 30.10 16.21 -7.31
N PRO A 425 28.96 16.70 -7.82
CA PRO A 425 28.70 18.14 -7.89
C PRO A 425 28.63 18.75 -6.50
N ASN A 426 29.40 19.82 -6.25
CA ASN A 426 29.18 20.66 -5.09
C ASN A 426 27.76 21.27 -5.19
N PRO A 427 26.85 21.00 -4.23
CA PRO A 427 25.45 21.44 -4.33
C PRO A 427 25.29 22.97 -4.36
N ASN A 428 26.28 23.72 -3.85
CA ASN A 428 26.30 25.19 -3.90
C ASN A 428 26.82 25.75 -5.23
N ALA A 429 27.34 24.90 -6.11
CA ALA A 429 27.96 25.27 -7.38
C ALA A 429 27.09 24.95 -8.60
N VAL A 430 26.04 24.15 -8.45
CA VAL A 430 25.11 23.74 -9.51
C VAL A 430 23.74 24.40 -9.33
N ASN A 431 23.00 24.59 -10.42
CA ASN A 431 21.64 25.17 -10.36
C ASN A 431 20.54 24.11 -10.48
N ASP A 432 20.79 23.05 -11.26
CA ASP A 432 19.88 21.93 -11.46
C ASP A 432 19.50 21.26 -10.13
N PRO A 433 18.20 21.21 -9.77
CA PRO A 433 17.75 20.64 -8.51
C PRO A 433 18.15 19.17 -8.33
N GLY A 434 18.12 18.37 -9.40
CA GLY A 434 18.54 16.97 -9.34
C GLY A 434 20.02 16.81 -8.98
N LEU A 435 20.89 17.64 -9.58
CA LEU A 435 22.31 17.69 -9.21
C LEU A 435 22.52 18.18 -7.77
N LYS A 436 21.70 19.13 -7.28
CA LYS A 436 21.74 19.56 -5.87
C LYS A 436 21.34 18.45 -4.92
N VAL A 437 20.30 17.68 -5.25
CA VAL A 437 19.86 16.51 -4.45
C VAL A 437 20.99 15.49 -4.38
N ILE A 438 21.57 15.08 -5.52
CA ILE A 438 22.71 14.14 -5.54
C ILE A 438 23.92 14.68 -4.78
N GLY A 439 24.30 15.93 -5.06
CA GLY A 439 25.44 16.58 -4.42
C GLY A 439 25.27 16.68 -2.91
N THR A 440 24.06 16.94 -2.45
CA THR A 440 23.73 16.96 -1.02
C THR A 440 23.83 15.56 -0.42
N ALA A 441 23.26 14.53 -1.04
CA ALA A 441 23.38 13.15 -0.58
C ALA A 441 24.86 12.74 -0.42
N GLN A 442 25.68 13.10 -1.40
CA GLN A 442 27.10 12.78 -1.42
C GLN A 442 27.92 13.52 -0.35
N THR A 443 27.45 14.66 0.16
CA THR A 443 28.09 15.30 1.33
C THR A 443 27.99 14.46 2.60
N GLN A 444 27.06 13.50 2.62
CA GLN A 444 26.85 12.59 3.74
C GLN A 444 27.59 11.26 3.57
N GLN A 445 28.41 11.08 2.52
CA GLN A 445 29.23 9.86 2.36
C GLN A 445 29.98 9.52 3.65
N GLY A 446 29.97 8.24 4.03
CA GLY A 446 30.57 7.78 5.28
C GLY A 446 29.68 7.92 6.52
N THR A 447 28.56 8.66 6.44
CA THR A 447 27.59 8.75 7.54
C THR A 447 26.93 7.40 7.75
N ARG A 448 26.93 6.90 8.98
CA ARG A 448 26.37 5.60 9.33
C ARG A 448 24.87 5.49 8.97
N TYR A 449 24.48 4.32 8.47
CA TYR A 449 23.07 3.93 8.38
C TYR A 449 22.47 3.88 9.76
N THR A 450 21.28 4.43 9.92
CA THR A 450 20.59 4.40 11.20
C THR A 450 19.10 4.23 10.93
N TRP A 451 18.54 3.08 11.28
CA TRP A 451 17.12 2.75 11.02
C TRP A 451 16.17 3.84 11.55
N GLY A 452 15.27 4.35 10.71
CA GLY A 452 14.39 5.47 11.05
C GLY A 452 15.08 6.84 11.15
N GLY A 453 16.40 6.90 11.13
CA GLY A 453 17.21 8.12 11.31
C GLY A 453 17.23 8.99 10.06
N GLY A 454 17.36 10.30 10.24
CA GLY A 454 17.31 11.30 9.19
C GLY A 454 16.03 12.14 9.22
N SER A 455 16.17 13.40 8.83
CA SER A 455 15.10 14.38 8.69
C SER A 455 15.50 15.44 7.64
N PRO A 456 14.63 16.38 7.27
CA PRO A 456 15.00 17.50 6.41
C PRO A 456 16.17 18.34 6.95
N LYS A 457 16.44 18.27 8.27
CA LYS A 457 17.50 19.03 8.95
C LYS A 457 18.85 18.29 9.07
N GLY A 458 18.93 17.04 8.62
CA GLY A 458 20.13 16.22 8.73
C GLY A 458 19.90 14.93 9.52
N THR A 459 20.99 14.35 10.01
CA THR A 459 20.97 13.09 10.77
C THR A 459 20.10 13.20 12.01
N SER A 460 19.43 12.11 12.36
CA SER A 460 18.67 12.01 13.61
C SER A 460 18.87 10.63 14.23
N GLN A 461 18.49 10.51 15.50
CA GLN A 461 18.68 9.29 16.27
C GLN A 461 17.88 8.12 15.68
N GLY A 462 18.51 6.96 15.66
CA GLY A 462 17.86 5.74 15.20
C GLY A 462 16.75 5.22 16.08
N GLN A 463 15.95 4.38 15.45
CA GLN A 463 14.85 3.65 16.06
C GLN A 463 15.20 2.17 16.13
N THR A 464 14.63 1.48 17.12
CA THR A 464 14.76 0.03 17.28
C THR A 464 13.88 -0.68 16.26
N ASP A 465 14.41 -1.75 15.67
CA ASP A 465 13.69 -2.74 14.87
C ASP A 465 13.36 -4.01 15.66
N ASN A 466 13.33 -3.91 17.00
CA ASN A 466 12.94 -4.95 17.96
C ASN A 466 13.83 -6.19 17.97
N GLY A 467 15.15 -6.00 18.00
CA GLY A 467 16.16 -7.06 18.06
C GLY A 467 16.65 -7.53 16.70
N GLY A 468 16.26 -6.83 15.63
CA GLY A 468 16.78 -7.05 14.29
C GLY A 468 18.15 -6.42 14.09
N ASP A 469 18.49 -6.15 12.83
CA ASP A 469 19.79 -5.61 12.48
C ASP A 469 20.01 -4.19 13.04
N ALA A 470 18.98 -3.33 13.15
CA ALA A 470 19.15 -2.00 13.72
C ALA A 470 19.62 -2.04 15.18
N ASP A 471 19.08 -2.93 16.00
CA ASP A 471 19.51 -3.09 17.39
C ASP A 471 20.87 -3.80 17.50
N LYS A 472 21.11 -4.81 16.65
CA LYS A 472 22.38 -5.55 16.56
C LYS A 472 23.54 -4.65 16.15
N TYR A 473 23.31 -3.73 15.22
CA TYR A 473 24.28 -2.71 14.77
C TYR A 473 24.19 -1.42 15.59
N HIS A 474 23.37 -1.40 16.65
CA HIS A 474 23.26 -0.32 17.63
C HIS A 474 22.81 1.03 17.05
N ASP A 475 22.03 1.03 15.98
CA ASP A 475 21.54 2.22 15.29
C ASP A 475 20.82 3.18 16.25
N VAL A 476 20.09 2.65 17.23
CA VAL A 476 19.40 3.41 18.29
C VAL A 476 20.31 4.32 19.13
N LYS A 477 21.62 4.08 19.13
CA LYS A 477 22.61 4.84 19.91
C LYS A 477 23.26 5.97 19.11
N TYR A 478 23.05 6.01 17.81
CA TYR A 478 23.76 6.91 16.90
C TYR A 478 22.78 7.76 16.11
N ASN A 479 23.28 8.91 15.64
CA ASN A 479 22.57 9.71 14.65
C ASN A 479 23.08 9.34 13.27
N GLY A 480 22.16 9.09 12.34
CA GLY A 480 22.50 8.73 10.97
C GLY A 480 21.30 8.87 10.05
N PHE A 481 21.33 8.14 8.94
CA PHE A 481 20.24 8.11 7.97
C PHE A 481 19.79 6.68 7.68
N ASP A 482 18.50 6.42 7.63
CA ASP A 482 17.96 5.30 6.85
C ASP A 482 17.84 5.72 5.37
N CYS A 483 17.35 4.81 4.52
CA CYS A 483 17.22 5.05 3.09
C CYS A 483 16.39 6.29 2.77
N SER A 484 15.17 6.34 3.32
CA SER A 484 14.24 7.44 3.10
C SER A 484 14.69 8.74 3.75
N GLY A 485 15.41 8.69 4.87
CA GLY A 485 15.92 9.86 5.58
C GLY A 485 17.03 10.55 4.83
N LEU A 486 17.92 9.79 4.17
CA LEU A 486 18.95 10.37 3.31
C LEU A 486 18.31 11.06 2.10
N THR A 487 17.32 10.41 1.48
CA THR A 487 16.57 11.00 0.35
C THR A 487 15.77 12.22 0.79
N GLU A 488 15.14 12.18 1.97
CA GLU A 488 14.37 13.29 2.55
C GLU A 488 15.25 14.51 2.80
N TYR A 489 16.37 14.31 3.49
CA TYR A 489 17.35 15.36 3.71
C TYR A 489 17.82 15.95 2.37
N SER A 490 18.25 15.09 1.45
CA SER A 490 18.84 15.52 0.19
C SER A 490 17.84 16.25 -0.70
N TYR A 491 16.59 15.79 -0.75
CA TYR A 491 15.50 16.44 -1.47
C TYR A 491 15.15 17.79 -0.85
N ALA A 492 14.99 17.85 0.47
CA ALA A 492 14.63 19.08 1.18
C ALA A 492 15.70 20.17 1.06
N GLN A 493 16.98 19.79 1.16
CA GLN A 493 18.10 20.73 0.99
C GLN A 493 18.33 21.12 -0.47
N GLY A 494 18.18 20.18 -1.41
CA GLY A 494 18.42 20.42 -2.83
C GLY A 494 17.33 21.24 -3.51
N THR A 495 16.07 21.11 -3.05
CA THR A 495 14.89 21.74 -3.66
C THR A 495 14.27 22.83 -2.80
N GLY A 496 14.55 22.85 -1.49
CA GLY A 496 13.87 23.71 -0.52
C GLY A 496 12.55 23.15 0.01
N ASP A 497 12.06 22.01 -0.49
CA ASP A 497 10.80 21.41 -0.06
C ASP A 497 10.95 20.64 1.26
N GLN A 498 10.67 21.33 2.36
CA GLN A 498 10.75 20.76 3.72
C GLN A 498 9.61 19.78 4.05
N ASN A 499 8.63 19.60 3.16
CA ASN A 499 7.47 18.72 3.39
C ASN A 499 7.63 17.36 2.71
N PHE A 500 8.75 17.11 2.02
CA PHE A 500 9.02 15.81 1.44
C PHE A 500 9.05 14.76 2.56
N PRO A 501 8.23 13.71 2.51
CA PRO A 501 7.95 12.90 3.69
C PRO A 501 9.07 11.91 4.01
N LYS A 502 9.08 11.46 5.27
CA LYS A 502 9.81 10.26 5.71
C LYS A 502 9.10 8.99 5.22
N GLY A 503 9.89 7.96 4.86
CA GLY A 503 9.41 6.65 4.36
C GLY A 503 9.34 6.57 2.84
N SER A 504 9.92 5.52 2.24
CA SER A 504 10.08 5.40 0.78
C SER A 504 8.73 5.32 0.03
N GLY A 505 7.74 4.61 0.57
CA GLY A 505 6.41 4.54 -0.02
C GLY A 505 5.69 5.91 -0.01
N GLN A 506 5.83 6.66 1.07
CA GLN A 506 5.28 8.02 1.20
C GLN A 506 5.96 8.98 0.21
N GLN A 507 7.27 8.86 0.04
CA GLN A 507 8.05 9.66 -0.91
C GLN A 507 7.62 9.37 -2.36
N TYR A 508 7.45 8.10 -2.72
CA TYR A 508 6.94 7.70 -4.03
C TYR A 508 5.59 8.36 -4.30
N GLN A 509 4.64 8.25 -3.37
CA GLN A 509 3.31 8.85 -3.51
C GLN A 509 3.36 10.37 -3.54
N TYR A 510 4.22 10.98 -2.72
CA TYR A 510 4.41 12.43 -2.71
C TYR A 510 4.86 12.93 -4.08
N LEU A 511 5.85 12.28 -4.70
CA LEU A 511 6.30 12.64 -6.04
C LEU A 511 5.20 12.44 -7.08
N MET A 512 4.50 11.32 -7.06
CA MET A 512 3.41 11.06 -8.02
C MET A 512 2.29 12.10 -7.91
N ASN A 513 1.92 12.51 -6.70
CA ASN A 513 0.91 13.53 -6.46
C ASN A 513 1.37 14.95 -6.82
N ASN A 514 2.68 15.18 -6.87
CA ASN A 514 3.28 16.49 -7.16
C ASN A 514 3.82 16.62 -8.59
N GLY A 515 3.36 15.76 -9.51
CA GLY A 515 3.70 15.84 -10.94
C GLY A 515 4.95 15.06 -11.33
N GLY A 516 5.48 14.22 -10.44
CA GLY A 516 6.55 13.28 -10.75
C GLY A 516 6.15 12.35 -11.89
N THR A 517 7.14 11.99 -12.71
CA THR A 517 6.95 11.15 -13.90
C THR A 517 7.67 9.82 -13.73
N ILE A 518 6.99 8.71 -13.97
CA ILE A 518 7.64 7.40 -14.06
C ILE A 518 8.44 7.36 -15.37
N VAL A 519 9.77 7.25 -15.26
CA VAL A 519 10.68 7.27 -16.41
C VAL A 519 11.20 5.90 -16.79
N ALA A 520 11.23 4.98 -15.82
CA ALA A 520 11.49 3.58 -16.02
C ALA A 520 10.72 2.77 -14.98
N GLN A 521 10.09 1.67 -15.37
CA GLN A 521 9.42 0.77 -14.45
C GLN A 521 9.55 -0.65 -14.98
N GLN A 522 9.83 -1.59 -14.09
CA GLN A 522 9.77 -3.00 -14.46
C GLN A 522 8.30 -3.41 -14.60
N GLN A 523 7.87 -3.71 -15.82
CA GLN A 523 6.49 -4.15 -16.11
C GLN A 523 6.27 -5.63 -15.79
N THR A 524 7.29 -6.46 -16.00
CA THR A 524 7.25 -7.91 -15.82
C THR A 524 8.53 -8.36 -15.12
N GLN A 525 8.41 -9.18 -14.08
CA GLN A 525 9.56 -9.77 -13.38
C GLN A 525 10.52 -10.46 -14.37
N GLY A 526 11.83 -10.27 -14.17
CA GLY A 526 12.88 -10.80 -15.05
C GLY A 526 13.10 -10.03 -16.36
N THR A 527 12.33 -8.97 -16.64
CA THR A 527 12.60 -8.07 -17.77
C THR A 527 13.60 -6.99 -17.32
N PRO A 528 14.70 -6.78 -18.06
CA PRO A 528 15.65 -5.71 -17.74
C PRO A 528 14.98 -4.34 -17.77
N LEU A 529 15.31 -3.49 -16.79
CA LEU A 529 14.80 -2.13 -16.74
C LEU A 529 15.39 -1.32 -17.91
N ASN A 530 14.54 -0.59 -18.64
CA ASN A 530 15.04 0.34 -19.65
C ASN A 530 15.64 1.57 -18.96
N THR A 531 16.97 1.62 -18.89
CA THR A 531 17.71 2.70 -18.22
C THR A 531 18.00 3.91 -19.11
N SER A 532 17.68 3.84 -20.42
CA SER A 532 18.03 4.89 -21.39
C SER A 532 17.37 6.24 -21.14
N THR A 533 16.27 6.26 -20.39
CA THR A 533 15.51 7.45 -20.02
C THR A 533 15.90 8.01 -18.66
N MET A 534 16.68 7.28 -17.86
CA MET A 534 17.07 7.70 -16.51
C MET A 534 18.16 8.78 -16.57
N GLN A 535 18.10 9.75 -15.66
CA GLN A 535 19.06 10.85 -15.59
C GLN A 535 19.47 11.15 -14.13
N PRO A 536 20.64 11.78 -13.91
CA PRO A 536 21.05 12.22 -12.58
C PRO A 536 19.94 13.02 -11.89
N GLY A 537 19.55 12.59 -10.70
CA GLY A 537 18.50 13.21 -9.88
C GLY A 537 17.14 12.52 -9.99
N ASP A 538 17.00 11.46 -10.79
CA ASP A 538 15.85 10.57 -10.66
C ASP A 538 15.93 9.76 -9.34
N ILE A 539 14.79 9.38 -8.79
CA ILE A 539 14.69 8.60 -7.54
C ILE A 539 14.21 7.20 -7.87
N ILE A 540 14.94 6.20 -7.36
CA ILE A 540 14.67 4.78 -7.56
C ILE A 540 13.94 4.24 -6.34
N TYR A 541 12.81 3.61 -6.56
CA TYR A 541 11.98 3.00 -5.54
C TYR A 541 11.92 1.50 -5.76
N TYR A 542 12.09 0.75 -4.67
CA TYR A 542 12.03 -0.69 -4.64
C TYR A 542 10.78 -1.13 -3.88
N GLY A 543 10.13 -2.18 -4.37
CA GLY A 543 8.95 -2.77 -3.77
C GLY A 543 7.65 -2.25 -4.38
N PRO A 544 6.51 -2.92 -4.11
CA PRO A 544 5.20 -2.44 -4.55
C PRO A 544 5.01 -0.98 -4.10
N GLN A 545 4.82 -0.09 -5.08
CA GLN A 545 4.67 1.36 -4.85
C GLN A 545 5.81 1.99 -4.01
N GLY A 546 7.02 1.44 -4.10
CA GLY A 546 8.21 1.96 -3.42
C GLY A 546 8.28 1.70 -1.92
N SER A 547 7.51 0.75 -1.41
CA SER A 547 7.39 0.47 0.02
C SER A 547 8.66 -0.07 0.71
N GLN A 548 9.62 -0.62 -0.04
CA GLN A 548 10.71 -1.41 0.56
C GLN A 548 12.02 -0.63 0.71
N HIS A 549 12.42 0.14 -0.31
CA HIS A 549 13.67 0.89 -0.28
C HIS A 549 13.64 2.06 -1.26
N VAL A 550 14.53 3.04 -1.06
CA VAL A 550 14.71 4.19 -1.93
C VAL A 550 16.18 4.54 -2.09
N ALA A 551 16.57 4.89 -3.31
CA ALA A 551 17.92 5.33 -3.67
C ALA A 551 17.87 6.50 -4.65
N MET A 552 18.91 7.34 -4.69
CA MET A 552 19.00 8.45 -5.63
C MET A 552 19.93 8.10 -6.79
N TYR A 553 19.43 8.19 -8.02
CA TYR A 553 20.18 7.83 -9.21
C TYR A 553 21.19 8.93 -9.55
N MET A 554 22.46 8.56 -9.56
CA MET A 554 23.55 9.48 -9.92
C MET A 554 23.77 9.57 -11.42
N GLY A 555 23.42 8.54 -12.20
CA GLY A 555 23.79 8.42 -13.62
C GLY A 555 24.67 7.19 -13.88
N ASN A 556 24.74 6.75 -15.15
CA ASN A 556 25.54 5.61 -15.60
C ASN A 556 25.37 4.32 -14.77
N GLY A 557 24.16 4.00 -14.30
CA GLY A 557 23.91 2.81 -13.48
C GLY A 557 24.44 2.90 -12.04
N VAL A 558 24.64 4.10 -11.49
CA VAL A 558 25.14 4.33 -10.12
C VAL A 558 24.08 5.00 -9.26
N THR A 559 23.97 4.58 -8.00
CA THR A 559 23.15 5.22 -6.96
C THR A 559 24.01 5.81 -5.85
N VAL A 560 23.46 6.78 -5.13
CA VAL A 560 23.89 7.16 -3.78
C VAL A 560 22.76 6.86 -2.81
N GLU A 561 23.07 6.14 -1.73
CA GLU A 561 22.07 5.61 -0.81
C GLU A 561 22.64 5.20 0.56
N THR A 562 21.73 4.80 1.43
CA THR A 562 21.94 4.10 2.71
C THR A 562 21.07 2.84 2.67
N ASN A 563 21.67 1.67 2.46
CA ASN A 563 20.91 0.45 2.11
C ASN A 563 20.52 -0.43 3.30
N GLN A 564 21.34 -0.53 4.35
CA GLN A 564 21.06 -1.40 5.51
C GLN A 564 21.89 -1.03 6.73
N SER A 565 21.47 -1.48 7.90
CA SER A 565 22.20 -1.29 9.16
C SER A 565 23.63 -1.81 9.07
N GLY A 566 24.56 -1.08 9.69
CA GLY A 566 25.98 -1.39 9.63
C GLY A 566 26.70 -0.90 8.36
N THR A 567 26.04 -0.17 7.46
CA THR A 567 26.70 0.40 6.26
C THR A 567 26.77 1.92 6.33
N PRO A 568 27.75 2.59 5.71
CA PRO A 568 27.72 4.04 5.58
C PRO A 568 26.82 4.47 4.42
N ALA A 569 26.49 5.75 4.32
CA ALA A 569 26.05 6.34 3.06
C ALA A 569 27.18 6.23 2.04
N HIS A 570 26.89 5.70 0.87
CA HIS A 570 27.89 5.41 -0.15
C HIS A 570 27.28 5.49 -1.55
N SER A 571 28.16 5.54 -2.55
CA SER A 571 27.78 5.28 -3.94
C SER A 571 28.08 3.83 -4.31
N GLN A 572 27.21 3.22 -5.12
CA GLN A 572 27.41 1.85 -5.61
C GLN A 572 26.75 1.63 -6.98
N PRO A 573 27.05 0.52 -7.68
CA PRO A 573 26.23 0.07 -8.80
C PRO A 573 24.76 -0.06 -8.36
N ALA A 574 23.85 0.49 -9.16
CA ALA A 574 22.42 0.44 -8.90
C ALA A 574 21.88 -0.97 -9.14
N ASP A 575 21.05 -1.47 -8.22
CA ASP A 575 20.32 -2.72 -8.42
C ASP A 575 19.10 -2.49 -9.30
N LEU A 576 19.27 -2.60 -10.63
CA LEU A 576 18.22 -2.26 -11.60
C LEU A 576 17.52 -3.48 -12.21
N ASN A 577 17.97 -4.69 -11.89
CA ASN A 577 17.53 -5.91 -12.57
C ASN A 577 17.23 -7.04 -11.58
N PRO A 578 16.11 -6.93 -10.83
CA PRO A 578 15.62 -8.03 -10.00
C PRO A 578 15.40 -9.26 -10.90
N SER A 579 16.07 -10.36 -10.54
CA SER A 579 16.24 -11.58 -11.35
C SER A 579 15.46 -12.78 -10.79
N SER A 580 14.95 -12.67 -9.57
CA SER A 580 14.17 -13.70 -8.88
C SER A 580 12.83 -13.17 -8.38
N SER A 581 11.87 -14.06 -8.12
CA SER A 581 10.58 -13.69 -7.52
C SER A 581 10.68 -13.20 -6.06
N LYS A 582 11.88 -13.25 -5.47
CA LYS A 582 12.18 -12.69 -4.13
C LYS A 582 12.70 -11.26 -4.21
N ASP A 583 13.01 -10.77 -5.40
CA ASP A 583 13.59 -9.45 -5.61
C ASP A 583 12.46 -8.42 -5.82
N TRP A 584 12.64 -7.23 -5.28
CA TRP A 584 11.60 -6.21 -5.27
C TRP A 584 11.38 -5.57 -6.66
N PRO A 585 10.14 -5.28 -7.08
CA PRO A 585 9.90 -4.53 -8.31
C PRO A 585 10.51 -3.13 -8.22
N VAL A 586 11.08 -2.64 -9.33
CA VAL A 586 11.77 -1.34 -9.40
C VAL A 586 10.94 -0.33 -10.20
N THR A 587 10.74 0.85 -9.62
CA THR A 587 10.13 2.01 -10.28
C THR A 587 11.02 3.22 -10.12
N VAL A 588 11.37 3.89 -11.22
CA VAL A 588 12.18 5.10 -11.25
C VAL A 588 11.27 6.29 -11.53
N VAL A 589 11.25 7.23 -10.60
CA VAL A 589 10.43 8.44 -10.67
C VAL A 589 11.35 9.64 -10.82
N ARG A 590 11.06 10.46 -11.83
CA ARG A 590 11.63 11.79 -12.00
C ARG A 590 10.77 12.80 -11.24
N PRO A 591 11.29 13.48 -10.21
CA PRO A 591 10.56 14.55 -9.55
C PRO A 591 10.25 15.70 -10.50
N ALA A 592 9.06 16.29 -10.35
CA ALA A 592 8.78 17.60 -10.91
C ALA A 592 9.36 18.66 -9.97
N TYR A 593 10.65 18.92 -10.11
CA TYR A 593 11.35 19.96 -9.37
C TYR A 593 10.68 21.32 -9.65
N LYS A 594 10.11 21.94 -8.62
CA LYS A 594 9.38 23.22 -8.70
C LYS A 594 10.30 24.41 -8.48
#